data_AF-A0A1Y2FBC4-F1
#
_entry.id   AF-A0A1Y2FBC4-F1
#
_cell.length_a   1.000
_cell.length_b   1.000
_cell.length_c   1.000
_cell.angle_alpha   90.00
_cell.angle_beta   90.00
_cell.angle_gamma   90.00
#
_symmetry.space_group_name_H-M   'P 1'
#
loop_
_entity.id
_entity.type
_entity.pdbx_description
1 polymer ?
#
loop_
_entity_poly.entity_id
_entity_poly.type
_entity_poly.pdbx_seq_one_letter_code
_entity_poly.pdbx_strand_id
1 'polypeptide(L)'
;MSSEPPKKKHKRSRGACLACKSMKKKCDEVKPSCSRCASYDDPIACIYAPPKKRIASRSESAAAQDPPVSPQQEPRQALELQLQQRNSPPLAPIPQPPPAAGGPSADALLWREPAVPSASIAAERELMDSLAALSPSLFIGSWGDVDDTDGRATEEQPLGSPNTIGSISRILPAPLPPPTSLSGAGILPDTSPSSLLAYFASTMARTVVAEHDEDNFYLNVVPSLLSEGLGGEDGILSARSEGSALLHASFSLSCIHAANLGRQSVRLGTLVDEEGQLDKLTALARSHSTTALSLLRAAATRPPSTMESVSELESRGSAVMMLVLQAMSSGDAKLIPSLLIAAEKPLLELHKLSPTSMSSAMIMLHSVYTIADRVGRQKPCEALLWSRTSTPSQNSAEKLLGASQEVFDLWRRIHNLTVSIASCENEEESVWARIGIQQELDSLDEELADKERWSEQWELRPRRVQLGNECWRNALRVLVLRVGFGVHQRDARVQSCVSAMVAALDTIPLGGEVGLSWPLLLCGAEAIGPDRNTFLQFSQRCQWRGSASSKVVEMVMMSAWNGGTRWQESFLLSGCPLVL
;
A
#
# COMPACT_ATOMS: atom_id res chain seq x y z
N MET A 1 -28.02 -62.32 -1.93
CA MET A 1 -27.78 -60.97 -2.48
C MET A 1 -29.09 -60.21 -2.41
N SER A 2 -29.30 -59.45 -1.32
CA SER A 2 -30.53 -58.67 -1.11
C SER A 2 -30.33 -57.27 -1.66
N SER A 3 -31.08 -56.90 -2.70
CA SER A 3 -31.02 -55.60 -3.36
C SER A 3 -31.75 -54.54 -2.53
N GLU A 4 -31.00 -53.54 -2.06
CA GLU A 4 -31.59 -52.37 -1.40
C GLU A 4 -32.47 -51.57 -2.38
N PRO A 5 -33.66 -51.13 -1.94
CA PRO A 5 -34.54 -50.33 -2.79
C PRO A 5 -33.96 -48.93 -3.07
N PRO A 6 -34.19 -48.37 -4.27
CA PRO A 6 -33.63 -47.10 -4.68
C PRO A 6 -34.12 -45.94 -3.79
N LYS A 7 -33.18 -45.19 -3.21
CA LYS A 7 -33.46 -44.01 -2.37
C LYS A 7 -34.20 -42.93 -3.17
N LYS A 8 -35.41 -42.58 -2.74
CA LYS A 8 -36.23 -41.52 -3.35
C LYS A 8 -35.48 -40.17 -3.30
N LYS A 9 -35.35 -39.49 -4.45
CA LYS A 9 -34.74 -38.16 -4.53
C LYS A 9 -35.63 -37.15 -3.79
N HIS A 10 -35.15 -36.59 -2.68
CA HIS A 10 -35.87 -35.57 -1.93
C HIS A 10 -35.89 -34.22 -2.67
N LYS A 11 -37.07 -33.59 -2.70
CA LYS A 11 -37.28 -32.24 -3.27
C LYS A 11 -36.48 -31.23 -2.45
N ARG A 12 -35.59 -30.48 -3.10
CA ARG A 12 -34.81 -29.41 -2.45
C ARG A 12 -35.76 -28.33 -1.94
N SER A 13 -35.61 -27.94 -0.67
CA SER A 13 -36.39 -26.83 -0.08
C SER A 13 -36.03 -25.53 -0.81
N ARG A 14 -37.05 -24.74 -1.18
CA ARG A 14 -36.85 -23.48 -1.92
C ARG A 14 -36.60 -22.29 -0.99
N GLY A 15 -36.93 -22.41 0.30
CA GLY A 15 -36.85 -21.35 1.29
C GLY A 15 -35.78 -21.55 2.38
N ALA A 16 -34.80 -22.44 2.19
CA ALA A 16 -33.75 -22.65 3.18
C ALA A 16 -33.00 -21.36 3.55
N CYS A 17 -32.69 -21.19 4.85
CA CYS A 17 -31.85 -20.08 5.33
C CYS A 17 -30.45 -20.14 4.70
N LEU A 18 -29.75 -19.00 4.67
CA LEU A 18 -28.44 -18.87 4.04
C LEU A 18 -27.38 -19.82 4.64
N ALA A 19 -27.40 -20.03 5.95
CA ALA A 19 -26.49 -20.94 6.65
C ALA A 19 -26.73 -22.42 6.28
N CYS A 20 -27.98 -22.91 6.29
CA CYS A 20 -28.26 -24.27 5.85
C CYS A 20 -27.97 -24.48 4.36
N LYS A 21 -28.16 -23.43 3.54
CA LYS A 21 -27.87 -23.45 2.12
C LYS A 21 -26.37 -23.54 1.84
N SER A 22 -25.52 -22.79 2.55
CA SER A 22 -24.06 -22.87 2.42
C SER A 22 -23.54 -24.24 2.85
N MET A 23 -24.07 -24.80 3.95
CA MET A 23 -23.71 -26.14 4.44
C MET A 23 -24.29 -27.31 3.62
N LYS A 24 -25.13 -27.04 2.60
CA LYS A 24 -25.86 -28.04 1.82
C LYS A 24 -26.67 -29.03 2.69
N LYS A 25 -27.25 -28.55 3.80
CA LYS A 25 -28.09 -29.33 4.73
C LYS A 25 -29.57 -28.97 4.60
N LYS A 26 -30.45 -29.87 5.06
CA LYS A 26 -31.90 -29.63 5.09
C LYS A 26 -32.24 -28.58 6.16
N CYS A 27 -32.96 -27.55 5.76
CA CYS A 27 -33.56 -26.52 6.60
C CYS A 27 -35.05 -26.84 6.77
N ASP A 28 -35.60 -26.62 7.96
CA ASP A 28 -37.02 -26.78 8.30
C ASP A 28 -37.84 -25.48 8.11
N GLU A 29 -37.18 -24.38 7.72
CA GLU A 29 -37.80 -23.09 7.39
C GLU A 29 -38.57 -22.40 8.54
N VAL A 30 -38.34 -22.82 9.80
CA VAL A 30 -38.89 -22.16 11.00
C VAL A 30 -38.21 -20.81 11.24
N LYS A 31 -39.00 -19.77 11.52
CA LYS A 31 -38.54 -18.41 11.85
C LYS A 31 -38.76 -18.12 13.34
N PRO A 32 -37.90 -17.34 14.02
CA PRO A 32 -36.79 -16.54 13.47
C PRO A 32 -35.50 -17.31 13.18
N SER A 33 -35.32 -18.50 13.76
CA SER A 33 -34.19 -19.40 13.51
C SER A 33 -34.68 -20.82 13.25
N CYS A 34 -34.10 -21.47 12.24
CA CYS A 34 -34.42 -22.85 11.89
C CYS A 34 -33.88 -23.81 12.96
N SER A 35 -34.53 -24.96 13.22
CA SER A 35 -34.18 -25.81 14.38
C SER A 35 -32.72 -26.26 14.37
N ARG A 36 -32.13 -26.42 13.18
CA ARG A 36 -30.72 -26.80 13.02
C ARG A 36 -29.76 -25.64 13.33
N CYS A 37 -30.09 -24.41 12.99
CA CYS A 37 -29.26 -23.25 13.36
C CYS A 37 -29.35 -22.96 14.86
N ALA A 38 -30.51 -23.25 15.46
CA ALA A 38 -30.74 -23.10 16.90
C ALA A 38 -30.07 -24.21 17.75
N SER A 39 -29.72 -25.36 17.16
CA SER A 39 -29.14 -26.49 17.90
C SER A 39 -27.60 -26.47 17.98
N TYR A 40 -26.93 -25.46 17.44
CA TYR A 40 -25.47 -25.33 17.59
C TYR A 40 -25.14 -24.65 18.92
N ASP A 41 -24.07 -25.10 19.58
CA ASP A 41 -23.62 -24.55 20.87
C ASP A 41 -23.30 -23.04 20.75
N ASP A 42 -22.78 -22.62 19.59
CA ASP A 42 -22.73 -21.21 19.18
C ASP A 42 -23.82 -20.94 18.12
N PRO A 43 -24.82 -20.09 18.39
CA PRO A 43 -25.91 -19.81 17.47
C PRO A 43 -25.42 -19.20 16.16
N ILE A 44 -25.42 -19.98 15.08
CA ILE A 44 -25.11 -19.48 13.73
C ILE A 44 -26.25 -18.58 13.26
N ALA A 45 -25.92 -17.38 12.75
CA ALA A 45 -26.88 -16.41 12.24
C ALA A 45 -27.82 -17.00 11.17
N CYS A 46 -29.09 -17.21 11.52
CA CYS A 46 -30.10 -17.83 10.67
C CYS A 46 -30.84 -16.79 9.79
N ILE A 47 -30.21 -16.37 8.69
CA ILE A 47 -30.75 -15.31 7.84
C ILE A 47 -31.52 -15.91 6.64
N TYR A 48 -32.76 -15.45 6.41
CA TYR A 48 -33.56 -15.78 5.23
C TYR A 48 -33.46 -14.66 4.19
N ALA A 49 -33.22 -15.02 2.92
CA ALA A 49 -33.18 -14.03 1.85
C ALA A 49 -34.55 -13.34 1.69
N PRO A 50 -34.59 -12.01 1.52
CA PRO A 50 -35.84 -11.31 1.27
C PRO A 50 -36.48 -11.79 -0.05
N PRO A 51 -37.82 -11.86 -0.14
CA PRO A 51 -38.50 -12.30 -1.35
C PRO A 51 -38.12 -11.38 -2.51
N LYS A 52 -37.53 -11.95 -3.57
CA LYS A 52 -37.24 -11.21 -4.81
C LYS A 52 -38.56 -10.70 -5.38
N LYS A 53 -38.80 -9.38 -5.34
CA LYS A 53 -39.91 -8.75 -6.04
C LYS A 53 -39.74 -9.06 -7.52
N ARG A 54 -40.62 -9.89 -8.08
CA ARG A 54 -40.66 -10.15 -9.52
C ARG A 54 -41.01 -8.83 -10.22
N ILE A 55 -40.04 -8.22 -10.86
CA ILE A 55 -40.28 -7.15 -11.83
C ILE A 55 -40.98 -7.82 -13.01
N ALA A 56 -42.25 -7.50 -13.22
CA ALA A 56 -43.05 -8.02 -14.32
C ALA A 56 -42.57 -7.37 -15.63
N SER A 57 -41.56 -7.96 -16.28
CA SER A 57 -41.23 -7.64 -17.66
C SER A 57 -42.26 -8.31 -18.57
N ARG A 58 -43.21 -7.51 -19.05
CA ARG A 58 -44.20 -7.83 -20.09
C ARG A 58 -43.47 -7.98 -21.43
N SER A 59 -43.35 -9.21 -21.93
CA SER A 59 -42.85 -9.50 -23.28
C SER A 59 -44.03 -9.59 -24.26
N GLU A 60 -44.09 -8.66 -25.19
CA GLU A 60 -44.93 -8.72 -26.38
C GLU A 60 -44.27 -9.61 -27.44
N SER A 61 -45.04 -10.57 -27.94
CA SER A 61 -44.70 -11.44 -29.06
C SER A 61 -44.91 -10.72 -30.39
N ALA A 62 -43.99 -10.91 -31.33
CA ALA A 62 -44.28 -10.79 -32.76
C ALA A 62 -43.63 -11.98 -33.49
N ALA A 63 -44.45 -12.66 -34.29
CA ALA A 63 -44.16 -13.84 -35.07
C ALA A 63 -43.91 -13.47 -36.55
N ALA A 64 -43.03 -14.21 -37.24
CA ALA A 64 -43.04 -14.50 -38.69
C ALA A 64 -41.82 -15.39 -39.00
N GLN A 65 -42.01 -16.68 -39.29
CA GLN A 65 -42.15 -17.31 -40.63
C GLN A 65 -40.80 -17.65 -41.32
N ASP A 66 -40.57 -18.97 -41.44
CA ASP A 66 -39.54 -19.62 -42.26
C ASP A 66 -39.85 -19.54 -43.78
N PRO A 67 -38.84 -19.73 -44.64
CA PRO A 67 -38.96 -20.76 -45.66
C PRO A 67 -37.68 -21.61 -45.86
N PRO A 68 -37.79 -22.77 -46.58
CA PRO A 68 -36.76 -23.81 -46.61
C PRO A 68 -35.94 -23.82 -47.90
N VAL A 69 -34.62 -24.08 -47.84
CA VAL A 69 -33.84 -24.56 -49.01
C VAL A 69 -32.69 -25.48 -48.56
N SER A 70 -32.58 -26.59 -49.29
CA SER A 70 -31.66 -27.74 -49.21
C SER A 70 -30.15 -27.47 -49.43
N PRO A 71 -29.27 -28.48 -49.21
CA PRO A 71 -27.84 -28.28 -49.01
C PRO A 71 -27.01 -28.41 -50.30
N GLN A 72 -26.01 -27.56 -50.46
CA GLN A 72 -24.92 -27.75 -51.43
C GLN A 72 -23.56 -27.73 -50.71
N GLN A 73 -22.81 -28.80 -50.93
CA GLN A 73 -21.38 -28.94 -50.64
C GLN A 73 -20.57 -28.12 -51.65
N GLU A 74 -19.56 -27.38 -51.21
CA GLU A 74 -18.35 -27.09 -52.01
C GLU A 74 -17.14 -26.74 -51.10
N PRO A 75 -15.90 -26.88 -51.62
CA PRO A 75 -14.74 -27.25 -50.84
C PRO A 75 -13.87 -26.07 -50.39
N ARG A 76 -13.35 -26.17 -49.16
CA ARG A 76 -12.30 -25.32 -48.61
C ARG A 76 -10.97 -25.64 -49.27
N GLN A 77 -10.46 -24.79 -50.17
CA GLN A 77 -9.01 -24.73 -50.46
C GLN A 77 -8.49 -23.49 -51.23
N ALA A 78 -9.22 -22.36 -51.29
CA ALA A 78 -8.79 -21.19 -52.10
C ALA A 78 -8.74 -19.83 -51.37
N LEU A 79 -8.79 -19.78 -50.04
CA LEU A 79 -8.82 -18.50 -49.28
C LEU A 79 -7.47 -18.10 -48.64
N GLU A 80 -6.45 -18.97 -48.70
CA GLU A 80 -5.21 -18.77 -47.93
C GLU A 80 -4.06 -18.12 -48.74
N LEU A 81 -4.27 -17.87 -50.05
CA LEU A 81 -3.24 -17.32 -50.95
C LEU A 81 -3.54 -15.92 -51.52
N GLN A 82 -4.61 -15.26 -51.06
CA GLN A 82 -4.94 -13.87 -51.46
C GLN A 82 -4.70 -12.82 -50.37
N LEU A 83 -4.24 -13.21 -49.17
CA LEU A 83 -4.02 -12.29 -48.05
C LEU A 83 -2.58 -11.74 -47.92
N GLN A 84 -1.65 -12.08 -48.83
CA GLN A 84 -0.25 -11.62 -48.78
C GLN A 84 0.15 -10.63 -49.88
N GLN A 85 -0.76 -10.17 -50.74
CA GLN A 85 -0.43 -9.19 -51.78
C GLN A 85 -1.50 -8.11 -51.90
N ARG A 86 -1.42 -7.10 -51.04
CA ARG A 86 -1.94 -5.77 -51.41
C ARG A 86 -1.09 -4.65 -50.82
N ASN A 87 -0.27 -4.11 -51.71
CA ASN A 87 0.48 -2.87 -51.57
C ASN A 87 -0.43 -1.68 -51.24
N SER A 88 0.10 -0.75 -50.46
CA SER A 88 -0.48 0.50 -49.99
C SER A 88 -0.98 1.40 -51.13
N PRO A 89 -2.18 1.99 -51.04
CA PRO A 89 -2.59 3.13 -51.88
C PRO A 89 -2.23 4.48 -51.22
N PRO A 90 -2.11 5.57 -51.99
CA PRO A 90 -1.71 6.88 -51.48
C PRO A 90 -2.83 7.57 -50.70
N LEU A 91 -2.44 8.35 -49.68
CA LEU A 91 -3.30 9.12 -48.80
C LEU A 91 -4.11 10.18 -49.56
N ALA A 92 -5.44 10.12 -49.43
CA ALA A 92 -6.35 11.21 -49.78
C ALA A 92 -6.54 12.16 -48.57
N PRO A 93 -6.91 13.45 -48.78
CA PRO A 93 -7.02 14.43 -47.70
C PRO A 93 -8.25 14.17 -46.81
N ILE A 94 -8.06 14.31 -45.50
CA ILE A 94 -9.08 14.12 -44.46
C ILE A 94 -10.08 15.30 -44.50
N PRO A 95 -11.41 15.06 -44.54
CA PRO A 95 -12.40 16.12 -44.38
C PRO A 95 -12.52 16.52 -42.90
N GLN A 96 -12.60 17.83 -42.62
CA GLN A 96 -12.82 18.35 -41.28
C GLN A 96 -14.23 17.99 -40.76
N PRO A 97 -14.39 17.66 -39.46
CA PRO A 97 -15.69 17.40 -38.88
C PRO A 97 -16.48 18.70 -38.62
N PRO A 98 -17.83 18.66 -38.70
CA PRO A 98 -18.69 19.81 -38.44
C PRO A 98 -18.74 20.16 -36.94
N PRO A 99 -19.06 21.42 -36.59
CA PRO A 99 -19.12 21.87 -35.20
C PRO A 99 -20.28 21.20 -34.45
N ALA A 100 -19.97 20.57 -33.32
CA ALA A 100 -20.93 19.93 -32.44
C ALA A 100 -21.79 20.99 -31.72
N ALA A 101 -23.11 20.89 -31.91
CA ALA A 101 -24.10 21.61 -31.13
C ALA A 101 -24.15 21.07 -29.69
N GLY A 102 -24.25 22.00 -28.74
CA GLY A 102 -24.10 21.75 -27.31
C GLY A 102 -25.15 20.80 -26.70
N GLY A 103 -24.64 19.86 -25.91
CA GLY A 103 -25.36 19.14 -24.85
C GLY A 103 -24.47 19.11 -23.60
N PRO A 104 -25.06 19.04 -22.39
CA PRO A 104 -24.32 19.23 -21.14
C PRO A 104 -23.36 18.07 -20.86
N SER A 105 -22.08 18.39 -20.68
CA SER A 105 -20.98 17.46 -20.40
C SER A 105 -21.10 16.82 -19.01
N ALA A 106 -20.69 15.56 -18.93
CA ALA A 106 -20.55 14.75 -17.71
C ALA A 106 -19.27 15.07 -16.90
N ASP A 107 -18.69 16.26 -17.05
CA ASP A 107 -17.45 16.70 -16.38
C ASP A 107 -17.65 17.24 -14.94
N ALA A 108 -18.84 17.13 -14.36
CA ALA A 108 -19.15 17.76 -13.07
C ALA A 108 -18.77 16.92 -11.81
N LEU A 109 -18.06 15.81 -11.95
CA LEU A 109 -17.60 14.97 -10.82
C LEU A 109 -16.07 14.83 -10.69
N LEU A 110 -15.30 15.62 -11.44
CA LEU A 110 -13.87 15.75 -11.22
C LEU A 110 -13.60 16.69 -10.04
N TRP A 111 -12.81 16.20 -9.09
CA TRP A 111 -12.32 16.94 -7.92
C TRP A 111 -11.84 18.34 -8.31
N ARG A 112 -12.51 19.38 -7.80
CA ARG A 112 -11.91 20.71 -7.75
C ARG A 112 -10.81 20.67 -6.70
N GLU A 113 -9.55 20.75 -7.13
CA GLU A 113 -8.47 21.15 -6.24
C GLU A 113 -8.84 22.49 -5.58
N PRO A 114 -8.73 22.64 -4.25
CA PRO A 114 -8.84 23.95 -3.65
C PRO A 114 -7.73 24.83 -4.24
N ALA A 115 -8.09 26.03 -4.70
CA ALA A 115 -7.15 26.98 -5.26
C ALA A 115 -5.98 27.18 -4.28
N VAL A 116 -4.79 26.76 -4.69
CA VAL A 116 -3.56 26.91 -3.91
C VAL A 116 -3.22 28.40 -3.85
N PRO A 117 -3.15 29.04 -2.66
CA PRO A 117 -2.74 30.43 -2.56
C PRO A 117 -1.33 30.61 -3.13
N SER A 118 -1.05 31.69 -3.85
CA SER A 118 0.26 31.99 -4.44
C SER A 118 1.41 32.00 -3.42
N ALA A 119 1.12 32.26 -2.14
CA ALA A 119 2.08 32.13 -1.03
C ALA A 119 2.58 30.68 -0.81
N SER A 120 1.78 29.66 -1.17
CA SER A 120 2.13 28.25 -1.02
C SER A 120 3.17 27.78 -2.04
N ILE A 121 3.19 28.37 -3.25
CA ILE A 121 4.18 28.02 -4.30
C ILE A 121 5.57 28.57 -3.92
N ALA A 122 5.62 29.75 -3.32
CA ALA A 122 6.88 30.32 -2.81
C ALA A 122 7.44 29.47 -1.66
N ALA A 123 6.59 29.05 -0.72
CA ALA A 123 6.98 28.15 0.37
C ALA A 123 7.42 26.76 -0.13
N GLU A 124 6.76 26.20 -1.15
CA GLU A 124 7.14 24.91 -1.76
C GLU A 124 8.49 25.01 -2.51
N ARG A 125 8.77 26.15 -3.16
CA ARG A 125 10.07 26.38 -3.81
C ARG A 125 11.20 26.55 -2.79
N GLU A 126 10.97 27.34 -1.74
CA GLU A 126 11.90 27.49 -0.62
C GLU A 126 12.16 26.15 0.09
N LEU A 127 11.13 25.28 0.18
CA LEU A 127 11.23 23.93 0.69
C LEU A 127 12.15 23.03 -0.16
N MET A 128 11.98 23.04 -1.49
CA MET A 128 12.81 22.23 -2.39
C MET A 128 14.27 22.72 -2.42
N ASP A 129 14.50 24.03 -2.41
CA ASP A 129 15.85 24.61 -2.30
C ASP A 129 16.49 24.28 -0.94
N SER A 130 15.68 24.16 0.13
CA SER A 130 16.13 23.76 1.47
C SER A 130 16.55 22.30 1.56
N LEU A 131 15.85 21.39 0.88
CA LEU A 131 16.18 19.96 0.86
C LEU A 131 17.42 19.67 0.03
N ALA A 132 17.64 20.43 -1.05
CA ALA A 132 18.87 20.35 -1.83
C ALA A 132 20.11 20.68 -0.98
N ALA A 133 20.00 21.57 0.02
CA ALA A 133 21.09 21.90 0.94
C ALA A 133 21.41 20.78 1.97
N LEU A 134 20.52 19.79 2.15
CA LEU A 134 20.75 18.62 3.02
C LEU A 134 21.55 17.51 2.32
N SER A 135 21.73 17.59 1.01
CA SER A 135 22.48 16.61 0.20
C SER A 135 23.84 17.16 -0.20
N PRO A 136 24.96 16.79 0.45
CA PRO A 136 26.26 17.20 -0.03
C PRO A 136 26.59 16.43 -1.31
N SER A 137 26.98 17.16 -2.35
CA SER A 137 27.52 16.61 -3.60
C SER A 137 28.70 15.68 -3.30
N LEU A 138 28.53 14.36 -3.48
CA LEU A 138 29.60 13.37 -3.29
C LEU A 138 29.57 12.29 -4.38
N PHE A 139 30.42 12.47 -5.38
CA PHE A 139 31.11 11.47 -6.21
C PHE A 139 32.36 12.23 -6.69
N ILE A 140 33.60 11.93 -6.32
CA ILE A 140 34.40 10.71 -6.54
C ILE A 140 35.49 10.68 -5.46
N GLY A 141 35.68 9.53 -4.82
CA GLY A 141 36.82 9.28 -3.95
C GLY A 141 37.03 7.77 -3.81
N SER A 142 38.00 7.25 -4.57
CA SER A 142 38.50 5.88 -4.46
C SER A 142 39.05 5.65 -3.05
N TRP A 143 38.45 4.75 -2.28
CA TRP A 143 38.99 4.31 -1.00
C TRP A 143 39.75 3.01 -1.22
N GLY A 144 41.06 3.08 -1.02
CA GLY A 144 41.96 1.93 -1.05
C GLY A 144 41.85 1.08 0.20
N ASP A 145 42.27 -0.17 0.03
CA ASP A 145 42.38 -1.21 1.04
C ASP A 145 43.09 -0.72 2.31
N VAL A 146 42.49 -0.99 3.47
CA VAL A 146 43.19 -0.96 4.76
C VAL A 146 42.99 -2.32 5.42
N ASP A 147 44.12 -2.98 5.63
CA ASP A 147 44.29 -4.28 6.27
C ASP A 147 43.69 -4.35 7.67
N ASP A 148 43.11 -5.52 7.94
CA ASP A 148 42.74 -6.03 9.27
C ASP A 148 43.92 -5.95 10.25
N THR A 149 43.66 -5.53 11.49
CA THR A 149 44.22 -6.21 12.67
C THR A 149 43.52 -5.80 13.98
N ASP A 150 43.31 -6.86 14.77
CA ASP A 150 43.17 -6.95 16.23
C ASP A 150 41.84 -6.61 16.91
N GLY A 151 41.17 -7.72 17.25
CA GLY A 151 40.03 -7.78 18.14
C GLY A 151 40.36 -7.50 19.60
N ARG A 152 39.42 -6.81 20.25
CA ARG A 152 39.20 -6.82 21.69
C ARG A 152 37.71 -6.88 21.94
N ALA A 153 37.25 -7.96 22.57
CA ALA A 153 35.89 -8.10 23.05
C ALA A 153 35.66 -7.09 24.19
N THR A 154 34.77 -6.12 23.97
CA THR A 154 34.25 -5.24 25.01
C THR A 154 32.95 -5.81 25.56
N GLU A 155 32.96 -6.00 26.87
CA GLU A 155 31.86 -6.42 27.74
C GLU A 155 30.63 -5.49 27.56
N GLU A 156 29.50 -6.06 27.15
CA GLU A 156 28.23 -5.36 26.98
C GLU A 156 27.71 -4.87 28.34
N GLN A 157 27.67 -3.55 28.54
CA GLN A 157 26.92 -2.96 29.65
C GLN A 157 25.42 -2.93 29.32
N PRO A 158 24.53 -3.34 30.24
CA PRO A 158 23.09 -3.28 30.01
C PRO A 158 22.61 -1.82 29.98
N LEU A 159 21.99 -1.43 28.86
CA LEU A 159 21.27 -0.15 28.73
C LEU A 159 20.10 -0.08 29.73
N GLY A 160 20.02 1.04 30.45
CA GLY A 160 18.78 1.67 30.96
C GLY A 160 17.91 0.88 31.95
N SER A 161 17.75 1.40 33.19
CA SER A 161 16.79 0.83 34.14
C SER A 161 15.33 1.00 33.67
N PRO A 162 14.42 0.04 33.91
CA PRO A 162 13.02 0.07 33.48
C PRO A 162 12.13 1.18 34.10
N ASN A 163 12.67 2.07 34.94
CA ASN A 163 11.89 3.07 35.67
C ASN A 163 11.42 4.29 34.84
N THR A 164 12.00 4.57 33.66
CA THR A 164 11.66 5.76 32.86
C THR A 164 10.26 5.65 32.21
N ILE A 165 9.76 4.44 31.98
CA ILE A 165 8.43 4.17 31.40
C ILE A 165 7.31 4.63 32.35
N GLY A 166 7.56 4.64 33.67
CA GLY A 166 6.59 5.03 34.69
C GLY A 166 6.11 6.49 34.59
N SER A 167 6.97 7.41 34.15
CA SER A 167 6.64 8.85 34.10
C SER A 167 5.72 9.21 32.93
N ILE A 168 5.87 8.55 31.78
CA ILE A 168 5.03 8.77 30.59
C ILE A 168 3.65 8.13 30.75
N SER A 169 3.58 6.97 31.42
CA SER A 169 2.30 6.27 31.69
C SER A 169 1.32 7.10 32.54
N ARG A 170 1.80 8.14 33.24
CA ARG A 170 0.94 9.08 33.99
C ARG A 170 0.30 10.16 33.12
N ILE A 171 0.88 10.45 31.95
CA ILE A 171 0.42 11.49 31.01
C ILE A 171 -0.41 10.87 29.88
N LEU A 172 -0.06 9.67 29.44
CA LEU A 172 -0.78 8.97 28.37
C LEU A 172 -1.94 8.14 28.94
N PRO A 173 -3.15 8.23 28.36
CA PRO A 173 -4.27 7.37 28.74
C PRO A 173 -3.92 5.90 28.47
N ALA A 174 -4.53 4.99 29.24
CA ALA A 174 -4.37 3.55 29.05
C ALA A 174 -4.65 3.15 27.58
N PRO A 175 -3.89 2.21 26.99
CA PRO A 175 -4.05 1.86 25.59
C PRO A 175 -5.48 1.39 25.27
N LEU A 176 -6.11 2.01 24.27
CA LEU A 176 -7.39 1.53 23.76
C LEU A 176 -7.18 0.22 22.96
N PRO A 177 -8.07 -0.77 23.09
CA PRO A 177 -8.05 -1.93 22.21
C PRO A 177 -8.26 -1.48 20.75
N PRO A 178 -7.70 -2.20 19.75
CA PRO A 178 -7.96 -1.89 18.36
C PRO A 178 -9.47 -1.91 18.12
N PRO A 179 -10.00 -0.98 17.32
CA PRO A 179 -11.42 -0.94 17.05
C PRO A 179 -11.84 -2.28 16.40
N THR A 180 -12.62 -3.08 17.12
CA THR A 180 -13.25 -4.31 16.59
C THR A 180 -14.28 -4.00 15.50
N SER A 181 -14.66 -2.73 15.37
CA SER A 181 -15.52 -2.19 14.35
C SER A 181 -15.13 -0.74 14.04
N LEU A 182 -15.35 -0.32 12.78
CA LEU A 182 -15.15 1.06 12.30
C LEU A 182 -15.88 2.14 13.14
N SER A 183 -16.83 1.74 13.98
CA SER A 183 -17.61 2.64 14.86
C SER A 183 -16.85 3.16 16.09
N GLY A 184 -15.64 2.65 16.38
CA GLY A 184 -14.83 3.09 17.52
C GLY A 184 -13.97 4.35 17.29
N ALA A 185 -13.96 4.92 16.07
CA ALA A 185 -13.12 6.05 15.68
C ALA A 185 -13.57 7.42 16.26
N GLY A 186 -14.00 7.44 17.52
CA GLY A 186 -15.02 8.37 18.00
C GLY A 186 -14.60 9.76 18.46
N ILE A 187 -13.33 10.14 18.49
CA ILE A 187 -12.95 11.52 18.87
C ILE A 187 -11.74 11.95 18.04
N LEU A 188 -11.95 12.93 17.14
CA LEU A 188 -10.83 13.65 16.52
C LEU A 188 -10.04 14.37 17.61
N PRO A 189 -8.70 14.31 17.59
CA PRO A 189 -7.93 15.07 18.55
C PRO A 189 -8.24 16.56 18.41
N ASP A 190 -8.32 17.27 19.54
CA ASP A 190 -8.21 18.72 19.50
C ASP A 190 -6.82 19.13 19.00
N THR A 191 -6.65 20.41 18.66
CA THR A 191 -5.39 20.93 18.10
C THR A 191 -4.32 21.19 19.17
N SER A 192 -4.52 20.78 20.42
CA SER A 192 -3.52 20.95 21.47
C SER A 192 -2.37 19.94 21.30
N PRO A 193 -1.12 20.32 21.62
CA PRO A 193 0.03 19.42 21.56
C PRO A 193 -0.17 18.10 22.34
N SER A 194 -0.77 18.15 23.54
CA SER A 194 -1.01 16.98 24.39
C SER A 194 -2.00 16.00 23.76
N SER A 195 -3.09 16.50 23.18
CA SER A 195 -4.08 15.69 22.47
C SER A 195 -3.48 15.04 21.23
N LEU A 196 -2.70 15.79 20.44
CA LEU A 196 -2.02 15.26 19.26
C LEU A 196 -1.00 14.18 19.62
N LEU A 197 -0.24 14.35 20.72
CA LEU A 197 0.69 13.34 21.20
C LEU A 197 -0.04 12.09 21.71
N ALA A 198 -1.14 12.26 22.45
CA ALA A 198 -1.98 11.15 22.89
C ALA A 198 -2.58 10.40 21.70
N TYR A 199 -3.02 11.11 20.65
CA TYR A 199 -3.51 10.53 19.41
C TYR A 199 -2.41 9.76 18.66
N PHE A 200 -1.19 10.30 18.61
CA PHE A 200 -0.03 9.62 18.04
C PHE A 200 0.16 8.25 18.71
N ALA A 201 0.28 8.24 20.05
CA ALA A 201 0.60 7.03 20.81
C ALA A 201 -0.55 6.02 20.81
N SER A 202 -1.79 6.48 20.93
CA SER A 202 -2.96 5.59 21.04
C SER A 202 -3.44 5.05 19.70
N THR A 203 -3.32 5.84 18.63
CA THR A 203 -3.97 5.56 17.35
C THR A 203 -2.95 5.46 16.22
N MET A 204 -2.16 6.50 15.97
CA MET A 204 -1.30 6.57 14.78
C MET A 204 -0.16 5.53 14.80
N ALA A 205 0.57 5.40 15.90
CA ALA A 205 1.66 4.43 16.03
C ALA A 205 1.20 2.97 15.83
N ARG A 206 -0.09 2.69 16.07
CA ARG A 206 -0.72 1.38 15.84
C ARG A 206 -1.18 1.17 14.40
N THR A 207 -1.36 2.23 13.61
CA THR A 207 -1.76 2.11 12.20
C THR A 207 -0.56 1.91 11.27
N VAL A 208 0.63 2.38 11.67
CA VAL A 208 1.88 2.24 10.91
C VAL A 208 2.47 0.82 10.98
N VAL A 209 2.30 0.13 12.11
CA VAL A 209 2.76 -1.26 12.30
C VAL A 209 1.56 -2.18 12.33
N ALA A 210 1.74 -3.41 11.87
CA ALA A 210 0.67 -4.38 11.93
C ALA A 210 0.63 -5.11 13.27
N GLU A 211 -0.52 -4.93 13.94
CA GLU A 211 -0.95 -5.68 15.12
C GLU A 211 -0.06 -5.57 16.37
N HIS A 212 -0.51 -6.23 17.45
CA HIS A 212 -0.10 -6.11 18.85
C HIS A 212 1.35 -6.53 19.17
N ASP A 213 2.31 -6.18 18.33
CA ASP A 213 3.70 -6.42 18.66
C ASP A 213 4.10 -5.52 19.83
N GLU A 214 4.45 -6.14 20.96
CA GLU A 214 5.04 -5.42 22.11
C GLU A 214 6.32 -4.71 21.68
N ASP A 215 6.95 -5.15 20.59
CA ASP A 215 8.12 -4.53 19.97
C ASP A 215 7.77 -3.40 18.98
N ASN A 216 6.55 -2.85 19.01
CA ASN A 216 6.21 -1.70 18.17
C ASN A 216 7.08 -0.49 18.57
N PHE A 217 8.13 -0.25 17.79
CA PHE A 217 9.10 0.79 18.06
C PHE A 217 8.48 2.20 18.06
N TYR A 218 7.40 2.44 17.32
CA TYR A 218 6.69 3.73 17.37
C TYR A 218 5.97 3.94 18.70
N LEU A 219 5.57 2.87 19.40
CA LEU A 219 4.97 2.94 20.72
C LEU A 219 6.01 3.09 21.84
N ASN A 220 7.17 2.46 21.69
CA ASN A 220 8.16 2.42 22.77
C ASN A 220 9.22 3.51 22.62
N VAL A 221 9.77 3.69 21.42
CA VAL A 221 10.97 4.50 21.23
C VAL A 221 10.63 5.96 20.96
N VAL A 222 9.63 6.24 20.12
CA VAL A 222 9.27 7.63 19.83
C VAL A 222 8.83 8.39 21.09
N PRO A 223 7.94 7.87 21.96
CA PRO A 223 7.62 8.54 23.21
C PRO A 223 8.82 8.70 24.14
N SER A 224 9.73 7.72 24.17
CA SER A 224 10.96 7.79 24.98
C SER A 224 11.88 8.92 24.49
N LEU A 225 12.16 8.99 23.18
CA LEU A 225 12.94 10.07 22.57
C LEU A 225 12.29 11.44 22.76
N LEU A 226 10.96 11.51 22.69
CA LEU A 226 10.24 12.73 23.00
C LEU A 226 10.44 13.13 24.47
N SER A 227 10.32 12.18 25.41
CA SER A 227 10.47 12.43 26.84
C SER A 227 11.87 12.89 27.24
N GLU A 228 12.92 12.32 26.63
CA GLU A 228 14.31 12.78 26.82
C GLU A 228 14.47 14.24 26.39
N GLY A 229 13.84 14.61 25.28
CA GLY A 229 13.82 15.98 24.78
C GLY A 229 12.99 16.96 25.62
N LEU A 230 12.01 16.48 26.39
CA LEU A 230 11.14 17.34 27.22
C LEU A 230 11.84 17.88 28.47
N GLY A 231 12.84 17.14 29.01
CA GLY A 231 13.77 17.62 30.03
C GLY A 231 13.15 18.43 31.17
N GLY A 232 12.42 17.77 32.08
CA GLY A 232 11.93 18.38 33.33
C GLY A 232 11.00 17.47 34.13
N GLU A 233 11.23 17.34 35.43
CA GLU A 233 10.37 16.57 36.36
C GLU A 233 8.94 17.13 36.49
N ASP A 234 8.72 18.37 36.05
CA ASP A 234 7.47 19.11 36.28
C ASP A 234 6.37 18.87 35.23
N GLY A 235 6.59 18.02 34.21
CA GLY A 235 5.57 17.65 33.22
C GLY A 235 5.09 18.80 32.31
N ILE A 236 5.67 20.00 32.43
CA ILE A 236 5.44 21.13 31.53
C ILE A 236 6.44 21.02 30.38
N LEU A 237 5.94 21.07 29.14
CA LEU A 237 6.75 21.14 27.92
C LEU A 237 7.75 22.31 28.05
N SER A 238 9.03 22.01 28.28
CA SER A 238 10.06 23.04 28.42
C SER A 238 10.28 23.76 27.08
N ALA A 239 10.76 25.01 27.09
CA ALA A 239 11.08 25.76 25.86
C ALA A 239 12.12 25.05 24.96
N ARG A 240 12.85 24.05 25.49
CA ARG A 240 13.73 23.17 24.70
C ARG A 240 12.96 22.15 23.85
N SER A 241 11.78 21.73 24.30
CA SER A 241 10.94 20.74 23.59
C SER A 241 10.26 21.27 22.34
N GLU A 242 9.91 22.56 22.31
CA GLU A 242 9.42 23.26 21.12
C GLU A 242 10.48 23.30 19.99
N GLY A 243 11.75 23.01 20.32
CA GLY A 243 12.84 22.89 19.35
C GLY A 243 13.04 21.49 18.78
N SER A 244 12.24 20.48 19.15
CA SER A 244 12.43 19.12 18.67
C SER A 244 11.79 18.90 17.29
N ALA A 245 12.63 18.64 16.29
CA ALA A 245 12.16 18.29 14.94
C ALA A 245 11.27 17.03 14.95
N LEU A 246 11.61 16.03 15.77
CA LEU A 246 10.83 14.79 15.91
C LEU A 246 9.43 15.05 16.47
N LEU A 247 9.31 15.96 17.45
CA LEU A 247 8.02 16.32 18.03
C LEU A 247 7.10 16.94 16.98
N HIS A 248 7.62 17.93 16.24
CA HIS A 248 6.86 18.57 15.16
C HIS A 248 6.53 17.61 14.02
N ALA A 249 7.44 16.73 13.62
CA ALA A 249 7.15 15.71 12.61
C ALA A 249 6.03 14.75 13.09
N SER A 250 6.03 14.38 14.37
CA SER A 250 5.01 13.53 14.99
C SER A 250 3.64 14.22 15.05
N PHE A 251 3.59 15.51 15.42
CA PHE A 251 2.35 16.31 15.38
C PHE A 251 1.82 16.46 13.96
N SER A 252 2.71 16.71 13.00
CA SER A 252 2.36 16.83 11.60
C SER A 252 1.70 15.56 11.08
N LEU A 253 2.32 14.40 11.32
CA LEU A 253 1.79 13.10 10.94
C LEU A 253 0.45 12.80 11.65
N SER A 254 0.33 13.13 12.94
CA SER A 254 -0.91 12.95 13.71
C SER A 254 -2.06 13.77 13.15
N CYS A 255 -1.81 15.05 12.84
CA CYS A 255 -2.79 15.95 12.28
C CYS A 255 -3.30 15.45 10.91
N ILE A 256 -2.40 15.08 9.99
CA ILE A 256 -2.81 14.62 8.67
C ILE A 256 -3.56 13.28 8.73
N HIS A 257 -3.11 12.37 9.59
CA HIS A 257 -3.76 11.08 9.82
C HIS A 257 -5.17 11.27 10.40
N ALA A 258 -5.32 12.12 11.42
CA ALA A 258 -6.61 12.49 11.99
C ALA A 258 -7.55 13.14 10.96
N ALA A 259 -7.04 14.08 10.15
CA ALA A 259 -7.82 14.72 9.11
C ALA A 259 -8.34 13.70 8.07
N ASN A 260 -7.50 12.77 7.64
CA ASN A 260 -7.89 11.73 6.69
C ASN A 260 -8.93 10.77 7.26
N LEU A 261 -8.74 10.32 8.50
CA LEU A 261 -9.71 9.47 9.18
C LEU A 261 -11.05 10.19 9.35
N GLY A 262 -11.03 11.47 9.76
CA GLY A 262 -12.21 12.30 9.87
C GLY A 262 -12.95 12.48 8.54
N ARG A 263 -12.24 12.72 7.43
CA ARG A 263 -12.83 12.79 6.08
C ARG A 263 -13.53 11.49 5.69
N GLN A 264 -12.93 10.35 6.03
CA GLN A 264 -13.55 9.06 5.77
C GLN A 264 -14.83 8.88 6.61
N SER A 265 -14.80 9.24 7.89
CA SER A 265 -15.97 9.21 8.77
C SER A 265 -17.09 10.11 8.26
N VAL A 266 -16.77 11.31 7.76
CA VAL A 266 -17.74 12.21 7.10
C VAL A 266 -18.35 11.55 5.86
N ARG A 267 -17.53 10.92 5.01
CA ARG A 267 -18.01 10.19 3.82
C ARG A 267 -18.96 9.04 4.18
N LEU A 268 -18.72 8.37 5.30
CA LEU A 268 -19.56 7.29 5.82
C LEU A 268 -20.79 7.81 6.60
N GLY A 269 -20.89 9.12 6.80
CA GLY A 269 -21.97 9.74 7.59
C GLY A 269 -21.88 9.45 9.09
N THR A 270 -20.72 9.02 9.60
CA THR A 270 -20.49 8.74 11.03
C THR A 270 -19.96 9.96 11.79
N LEU A 271 -19.54 11.00 11.08
CA LEU A 271 -19.05 12.26 11.63
C LEU A 271 -19.58 13.44 10.81
N VAL A 272 -19.82 14.57 11.47
CA VAL A 272 -20.07 15.87 10.82
C VAL A 272 -18.82 16.73 11.00
N ASP A 273 -18.30 17.31 9.91
CA ASP A 273 -17.15 18.24 9.99
C ASP A 273 -17.63 19.60 10.51
N GLU A 274 -17.67 19.74 11.83
CA GLU A 274 -18.04 20.98 12.48
C GLU A 274 -16.95 22.03 12.28
N GLU A 275 -17.33 23.21 11.75
CA GLU A 275 -16.45 24.38 11.61
C GLU A 275 -15.16 24.17 10.79
N GLY A 276 -15.15 23.19 9.87
CA GLY A 276 -13.97 22.88 9.05
C GLY A 276 -12.77 22.41 9.88
N GLN A 277 -13.01 21.65 10.94
CA GLN A 277 -11.97 21.09 11.80
C GLN A 277 -10.96 20.26 11.00
N LEU A 278 -11.39 19.54 9.96
CA LEU A 278 -10.52 18.72 9.12
C LEU A 278 -9.52 19.56 8.30
N ASP A 279 -9.96 20.73 7.84
CA ASP A 279 -9.10 21.69 7.13
C ASP A 279 -8.14 22.39 8.09
N LYS A 280 -8.59 22.71 9.32
CA LYS A 280 -7.73 23.22 10.40
C LYS A 280 -6.61 22.23 10.73
N LEU A 281 -6.92 20.94 10.88
CA LEU A 281 -5.93 19.88 11.11
C LEU A 281 -4.95 19.76 9.94
N THR A 282 -5.43 19.85 8.70
CA THR A 282 -4.56 19.80 7.51
C THR A 282 -3.61 20.99 7.44
N ALA A 283 -4.09 22.21 7.76
CA ALA A 283 -3.25 23.40 7.84
C ALA A 283 -2.21 23.30 8.96
N LEU A 284 -2.61 22.78 10.13
CA LEU A 284 -1.73 22.56 11.26
C LEU A 284 -0.65 21.52 10.95
N ALA A 285 -1.00 20.44 10.23
CA ALA A 285 -0.02 19.46 9.74
C ALA A 285 1.07 20.13 8.90
N ARG A 286 0.69 20.95 7.92
CA ARG A 286 1.65 21.69 7.08
C ARG A 286 2.55 22.60 7.93
N SER A 287 1.97 23.35 8.86
CA SER A 287 2.74 24.23 9.75
C SER A 287 3.79 23.46 10.55
N HIS A 288 3.42 22.34 11.18
CA HIS A 288 4.36 21.50 11.92
C HIS A 288 5.41 20.84 11.02
N SER A 289 5.03 20.42 9.80
CA SER A 289 5.98 19.89 8.80
C SER A 289 7.06 20.92 8.46
N THR A 290 6.67 22.17 8.19
CA THR A 290 7.60 23.28 7.92
C THR A 290 8.52 23.54 9.10
N THR A 291 8.00 23.57 10.33
CA THR A 291 8.83 23.75 11.54
C THR A 291 9.83 22.60 11.71
N ALA A 292 9.41 21.35 11.56
CA ALA A 292 10.30 20.18 11.65
C ALA A 292 11.44 20.26 10.62
N LEU A 293 11.13 20.65 9.38
CA LEU A 293 12.12 20.81 8.31
C LEU A 293 13.10 21.95 8.58
N SER A 294 12.61 23.08 9.12
CA SER A 294 13.47 24.20 9.55
C SER A 294 14.46 23.78 10.63
N LEU A 295 13.99 23.03 11.63
CA LEU A 295 14.83 22.51 12.72
C LEU A 295 15.85 21.47 12.21
N LEU A 296 15.45 20.56 11.32
CA LEU A 296 16.35 19.61 10.68
C LEU A 296 17.45 20.31 9.86
N ARG A 297 17.08 21.38 9.14
CA ARG A 297 18.03 22.21 8.39
C ARG A 297 19.03 22.89 9.31
N ALA A 298 18.56 23.53 10.37
CA ALA A 298 19.43 24.15 11.36
C ALA A 298 20.40 23.12 11.97
N ALA A 299 19.90 21.93 12.30
CA ALA A 299 20.71 20.83 12.82
C ALA A 299 21.79 20.38 11.82
N ALA A 300 21.49 20.29 10.52
CA ALA A 300 22.42 19.89 9.48
C ALA A 300 23.51 20.93 9.17
N THR A 301 23.27 22.21 9.48
CA THR A 301 24.27 23.29 9.29
C THR A 301 25.27 23.42 10.45
N ARG A 302 25.10 22.64 11.54
CA ARG A 302 26.04 22.68 12.68
C ARG A 302 27.41 22.15 12.23
N PRO A 303 28.53 22.82 12.61
CA PRO A 303 29.86 22.35 12.27
C PRO A 303 30.12 20.96 12.90
N PRO A 304 30.82 20.05 12.20
CA PRO A 304 31.05 18.67 12.63
C PRO A 304 31.96 18.51 13.87
N SER A 305 32.33 19.61 14.54
CA SER A 305 33.20 19.59 15.72
C SER A 305 32.52 19.08 16.99
N THR A 306 31.21 18.86 16.97
CA THR A 306 30.48 18.15 18.02
C THR A 306 30.15 16.75 17.53
N MET A 307 30.79 15.73 18.10
CA MET A 307 30.41 14.34 17.88
C MET A 307 28.92 14.19 18.24
N GLU A 308 28.08 13.94 17.25
CA GLU A 308 26.64 13.80 17.46
C GLU A 308 26.39 12.60 18.37
N SER A 309 25.54 12.80 19.37
CA SER A 309 25.12 11.70 20.23
C SER A 309 24.25 10.71 19.44
N VAL A 310 24.24 9.44 19.86
CA VAL A 310 23.35 8.42 19.27
C VAL A 310 21.88 8.88 19.34
N SER A 311 21.45 9.46 20.48
CA SER A 311 20.08 9.99 20.65
C SER A 311 19.76 11.13 19.66
N GLU A 312 20.71 12.01 19.35
CA GLU A 312 20.50 13.05 18.33
C GLU A 312 20.35 12.46 16.92
N LEU A 313 21.14 11.44 16.57
CA LEU A 313 21.03 10.72 15.31
C LEU A 313 19.71 9.97 15.19
N GLU A 314 19.29 9.29 16.27
CA GLU A 314 17.99 8.62 16.38
C GLU A 314 16.85 9.61 16.18
N SER A 315 16.87 10.73 16.89
CA SER A 315 15.85 11.77 16.79
C SER A 315 15.77 12.34 15.37
N ARG A 316 16.92 12.62 14.74
CA ARG A 316 16.99 13.13 13.37
C ARG A 316 16.47 12.12 12.34
N GLY A 317 16.96 10.88 12.39
CA GLY A 317 16.50 9.81 11.49
C GLY A 317 14.99 9.55 11.63
N SER A 318 14.52 9.49 12.87
CA SER A 318 13.08 9.35 13.19
C SER A 318 12.27 10.50 12.61
N ALA A 319 12.71 11.76 12.80
CA ALA A 319 11.99 12.93 12.33
C ALA A 319 11.84 12.93 10.81
N VAL A 320 12.90 12.61 10.06
CA VAL A 320 12.83 12.53 8.59
C VAL A 320 11.90 11.40 8.15
N MET A 321 11.96 10.23 8.78
CA MET A 321 11.05 9.12 8.45
C MET A 321 9.58 9.44 8.77
N MET A 322 9.32 10.19 9.85
CA MET A 322 7.97 10.71 10.15
C MET A 322 7.47 11.66 9.06
N LEU A 323 8.35 12.52 8.54
CA LEU A 323 8.01 13.41 7.43
C LEU A 323 7.76 12.63 6.14
N VAL A 324 8.46 11.51 5.90
CA VAL A 324 8.15 10.61 4.76
C VAL A 324 6.73 10.06 4.89
N LEU A 325 6.38 9.51 6.05
CA LEU A 325 5.04 8.99 6.33
C LEU A 325 3.96 10.08 6.23
N GLN A 326 4.29 11.29 6.67
CA GLN A 326 3.40 12.44 6.60
C GLN A 326 3.15 12.87 5.16
N ALA A 327 4.21 13.01 4.35
CA ALA A 327 4.12 13.37 2.94
C ALA A 327 3.30 12.33 2.17
N MET A 328 3.47 11.05 2.48
CA MET A 328 2.63 9.97 1.96
C MET A 328 1.17 10.13 2.36
N SER A 329 0.91 10.41 3.65
CA SER A 329 -0.44 10.58 4.17
C SER A 329 -1.14 11.82 3.61
N SER A 330 -0.39 12.87 3.24
CA SER A 330 -0.93 14.05 2.57
C SER A 330 -1.04 13.91 1.06
N GLY A 331 -0.45 12.86 0.46
CA GLY A 331 -0.33 12.71 -0.99
C GLY A 331 0.71 13.64 -1.63
N ASP A 332 1.67 14.16 -0.87
CA ASP A 332 2.72 15.04 -1.38
C ASP A 332 3.89 14.22 -1.97
N ALA A 333 3.71 13.74 -3.19
CA ALA A 333 4.72 12.95 -3.91
C ALA A 333 6.04 13.64 -4.17
N LYS A 334 6.03 14.98 -4.28
CA LYS A 334 7.21 15.73 -4.71
C LYS A 334 8.25 15.74 -3.62
N LEU A 335 7.79 15.79 -2.37
CA LEU A 335 8.63 15.88 -1.19
C LEU A 335 9.35 14.55 -0.87
N ILE A 336 8.74 13.41 -1.20
CA ILE A 336 9.19 12.11 -0.69
C ILE A 336 10.60 11.71 -1.17
N PRO A 337 10.97 11.81 -2.46
CA PRO A 337 12.33 11.47 -2.89
C PRO A 337 13.40 12.26 -2.12
N SER A 338 13.15 13.55 -1.92
CA SER A 338 14.06 14.44 -1.19
C SER A 338 14.19 14.04 0.28
N LEU A 339 13.08 13.65 0.94
CA LEU A 339 13.10 13.15 2.31
C LEU A 339 13.80 11.79 2.43
N LEU A 340 13.59 10.87 1.47
CA LEU A 340 14.28 9.58 1.45
C LEU A 340 15.79 9.75 1.30
N ILE A 341 16.23 10.67 0.43
CA ILE A 341 17.66 11.00 0.30
C ILE A 341 18.19 11.61 1.61
N ALA A 342 17.46 12.54 2.22
CA ALA A 342 17.85 13.17 3.47
C ALA A 342 17.93 12.18 4.66
N ALA A 343 17.15 11.10 4.63
CA ALA A 343 17.16 10.06 5.66
C ALA A 343 18.36 9.10 5.54
N GLU A 344 18.94 8.92 4.35
CA GLU A 344 19.89 7.84 4.08
C GLU A 344 21.14 7.90 4.98
N LYS A 345 21.80 9.06 5.03
CA LYS A 345 23.04 9.25 5.80
C LYS A 345 22.81 9.10 7.32
N PRO A 346 21.84 9.81 7.96
CA PRO A 346 21.58 9.65 9.39
C PRO A 346 21.23 8.22 9.78
N LEU A 347 20.47 7.50 8.96
CA LEU A 347 20.09 6.11 9.25
C LEU A 347 21.29 5.16 9.17
N LEU A 348 22.19 5.35 8.19
CA LEU A 348 23.43 4.57 8.09
C LEU A 348 24.38 4.83 9.25
N GLU A 349 24.57 6.09 9.64
CA GLU A 349 25.40 6.46 10.78
C GLU A 349 24.82 5.89 12.07
N LEU A 350 23.51 6.03 12.27
CA LEU A 350 22.82 5.45 13.40
C LEU A 350 23.01 3.94 13.49
N HIS A 351 22.79 3.21 12.40
CA HIS A 351 22.92 1.75 12.40
C HIS A 351 24.36 1.28 12.63
N LYS A 352 25.35 2.02 12.14
CA LYS A 352 26.77 1.73 12.42
C LYS A 352 27.12 1.91 13.89
N LEU A 353 26.58 2.95 14.54
CA LEU A 353 26.85 3.26 15.94
C LEU A 353 26.03 2.41 16.90
N SER A 354 24.79 2.10 16.55
CA SER A 354 23.85 1.34 17.37
C SER A 354 22.86 0.57 16.47
N PRO A 355 23.18 -0.69 16.12
CA PRO A 355 22.26 -1.57 15.39
C PRO A 355 21.13 -2.03 16.33
N THR A 356 20.19 -1.13 16.61
CA THR A 356 18.98 -1.42 17.38
C THR A 356 17.88 -1.99 16.48
N SER A 357 16.85 -2.58 17.10
CA SER A 357 15.63 -2.97 16.39
C SER A 357 15.00 -1.77 15.67
N MET A 358 15.08 -0.57 16.27
CA MET A 358 14.56 0.66 15.67
C MET A 358 15.34 1.09 14.43
N SER A 359 16.67 1.18 14.50
CA SER A 359 17.46 1.61 13.34
C SER A 359 17.28 0.65 12.17
N SER A 360 17.17 -0.65 12.46
CA SER A 360 16.85 -1.68 11.48
C SER A 360 15.45 -1.52 10.88
N ALA A 361 14.43 -1.22 11.70
CA ALA A 361 13.08 -0.95 11.24
C ALA A 361 12.98 0.30 10.35
N MET A 362 13.71 1.37 10.69
CA MET A 362 13.76 2.59 9.87
C MET A 362 14.46 2.37 8.54
N ILE A 363 15.57 1.63 8.53
CA ILE A 363 16.28 1.22 7.30
C ILE A 363 15.37 0.36 6.42
N MET A 364 14.60 -0.55 7.03
CA MET A 364 13.63 -1.38 6.33
C MET A 364 12.56 -0.53 5.65
N LEU A 365 11.90 0.36 6.39
CA LEU A 365 10.89 1.26 5.86
C LEU A 365 11.45 2.17 4.76
N HIS A 366 12.61 2.81 5.03
CA HIS A 366 13.31 3.64 4.06
C HIS A 366 13.52 2.91 2.74
N SER A 367 14.04 1.67 2.78
CA SER A 367 14.34 1.00 1.52
C SER A 367 13.09 0.48 0.82
N VAL A 368 12.02 0.07 1.52
CA VAL A 368 10.72 -0.25 0.87
C VAL A 368 10.15 0.99 0.18
N TYR A 369 10.17 2.14 0.84
CA TYR A 369 9.69 3.38 0.25
C TYR A 369 10.57 3.83 -0.92
N THR A 370 11.87 3.54 -0.87
CA THR A 370 12.77 3.77 -2.00
C THR A 370 12.39 2.88 -3.18
N ILE A 371 12.13 1.58 -2.98
CA ILE A 371 11.63 0.70 -4.05
C ILE A 371 10.33 1.27 -4.63
N ALA A 372 9.36 1.58 -3.78
CA ALA A 372 8.05 2.06 -4.20
C ALA A 372 8.13 3.37 -5.00
N ASP A 373 8.99 4.33 -4.60
CA ASP A 373 9.17 5.59 -5.34
C ASP A 373 9.79 5.34 -6.72
N ARG A 374 10.80 4.47 -6.79
CA ARG A 374 11.47 4.11 -8.04
C ARG A 374 10.55 3.33 -8.96
N VAL A 375 9.73 2.43 -8.43
CA VAL A 375 8.68 1.71 -9.16
C VAL A 375 7.66 2.69 -9.72
N GLY A 376 7.13 3.58 -8.88
CA GLY A 376 6.16 4.59 -9.30
C GLY A 376 6.68 5.51 -10.41
N ARG A 377 7.97 5.82 -10.40
CA ARG A 377 8.64 6.68 -11.39
C ARG A 377 9.25 5.93 -12.57
N GLN A 378 9.09 4.60 -12.65
CA GLN A 378 9.72 3.74 -13.66
C GLN A 378 11.24 3.94 -13.75
N LYS A 379 11.89 4.16 -12.61
CA LYS A 379 13.36 4.29 -12.52
C LYS A 379 13.97 3.00 -11.98
N PRO A 380 15.21 2.66 -12.37
CA PRO A 380 15.91 1.56 -11.75
C PRO A 380 16.09 1.83 -10.25
N CYS A 381 16.01 0.76 -9.47
CA CYS A 381 16.28 0.72 -8.04
C CYS A 381 17.75 0.34 -7.82
N GLU A 382 18.51 1.24 -7.21
CA GLU A 382 19.91 1.01 -6.84
C GLU A 382 20.03 0.02 -5.65
N ALA A 383 21.24 -0.08 -5.07
CA ALA A 383 21.46 -0.82 -3.84
C ALA A 383 20.63 -0.21 -2.69
N LEU A 384 19.83 -1.04 -2.04
CA LEU A 384 18.96 -0.66 -0.93
C LEU A 384 19.75 -0.43 0.34
N LEU A 385 19.22 0.37 1.25
CA LEU A 385 19.92 0.70 2.49
C LEU A 385 20.19 -0.55 3.34
N TRP A 386 19.23 -1.46 3.43
CA TRP A 386 19.40 -2.74 4.14
C TRP A 386 20.47 -3.65 3.54
N SER A 387 20.77 -3.51 2.23
CA SER A 387 21.83 -4.31 1.61
C SER A 387 23.24 -3.89 2.05
N ARG A 388 23.36 -2.69 2.63
CA ARG A 388 24.62 -2.14 3.16
C ARG A 388 24.83 -2.44 4.65
N THR A 389 23.87 -3.09 5.29
CA THR A 389 23.93 -3.46 6.71
C THR A 389 24.33 -4.92 6.86
N SER A 390 25.30 -5.21 7.73
CA SER A 390 25.86 -6.55 7.94
C SER A 390 24.91 -7.50 8.66
N THR A 391 23.85 -6.98 9.30
CA THR A 391 22.85 -7.77 10.02
C THR A 391 21.44 -7.33 9.59
N PRO A 392 20.89 -7.91 8.51
CA PRO A 392 19.47 -7.72 8.25
C PRO A 392 18.73 -8.31 9.45
N SER A 393 18.02 -7.47 10.21
CA SER A 393 17.03 -7.98 11.14
C SER A 393 15.92 -8.60 10.28
N GLN A 394 16.04 -9.89 9.98
CA GLN A 394 15.21 -10.60 9.00
C GLN A 394 13.70 -10.46 9.28
N ASN A 395 13.34 -10.07 10.50
CA ASN A 395 11.96 -9.97 10.97
C ASN A 395 11.38 -8.55 10.89
N SER A 396 12.15 -7.50 10.59
CA SER A 396 11.61 -6.13 10.55
C SER A 396 10.59 -5.95 9.43
N ALA A 397 10.88 -6.48 8.24
CA ALA A 397 9.93 -6.47 7.12
C ALA A 397 8.62 -7.21 7.50
N GLU A 398 8.77 -8.37 8.12
CA GLU A 398 7.66 -9.24 8.51
C GLU A 398 6.74 -8.57 9.53
N LYS A 399 7.33 -7.97 10.57
CA LYS A 399 6.61 -7.23 11.61
C LYS A 399 5.89 -6.01 11.04
N LEU A 400 6.60 -5.18 10.27
CA LEU A 400 6.07 -3.91 9.78
C LEU A 400 5.07 -4.09 8.64
N LEU A 401 5.44 -4.88 7.63
CA LEU A 401 4.75 -4.93 6.34
C LEU A 401 4.05 -6.27 6.08
N GLY A 402 4.26 -7.27 6.94
CA GLY A 402 3.58 -8.56 6.79
C GLY A 402 4.00 -9.34 5.57
N ALA A 403 5.19 -9.02 5.05
CA ALA A 403 5.84 -9.75 4.00
C ALA A 403 7.33 -9.85 4.36
N SER A 404 7.97 -10.91 3.90
CA SER A 404 9.37 -11.13 4.19
C SER A 404 10.28 -10.20 3.36
N GLN A 405 11.49 -9.97 3.84
CA GLN A 405 12.45 -9.09 3.16
C GLN A 405 12.78 -9.60 1.75
N GLU A 406 12.87 -10.91 1.57
CA GLU A 406 13.18 -11.57 0.31
C GLU A 406 12.13 -11.26 -0.78
N VAL A 407 10.87 -11.08 -0.39
CA VAL A 407 9.80 -10.67 -1.31
C VAL A 407 10.04 -9.26 -1.85
N PHE A 408 10.53 -8.34 -1.02
CA PHE A 408 10.87 -6.98 -1.46
C PHE A 408 12.14 -6.96 -2.32
N ASP A 409 13.12 -7.79 -2.02
CA ASP A 409 14.29 -7.98 -2.88
C ASP A 409 13.90 -8.54 -4.26
N LEU A 410 12.96 -9.50 -4.28
CA LEU A 410 12.38 -10.04 -5.50
C LEU A 410 11.60 -8.98 -6.28
N TRP A 411 10.80 -8.15 -5.60
CA TRP A 411 10.09 -7.03 -6.22
C TRP A 411 11.06 -6.06 -6.90
N ARG A 412 12.12 -5.65 -6.19
CA ARG A 412 13.17 -4.79 -6.74
C ARG A 412 13.80 -5.41 -7.99
N ARG A 413 14.15 -6.70 -7.92
CA ARG A 413 14.79 -7.44 -9.03
C ARG A 413 13.90 -7.44 -10.27
N ILE A 414 12.64 -7.87 -10.12
CA ILE A 414 11.66 -7.90 -11.22
C ILE A 414 11.48 -6.50 -11.81
N HIS A 415 11.31 -5.49 -10.96
CA HIS A 415 11.17 -4.10 -11.42
C HIS A 415 12.37 -3.64 -12.26
N ASN A 416 13.59 -3.87 -11.79
CA ASN A 416 14.80 -3.51 -12.53
C ASN A 416 14.86 -4.19 -13.90
N LEU A 417 14.55 -5.49 -13.98
CA LEU A 417 14.47 -6.22 -15.26
C LEU A 417 13.43 -5.60 -16.20
N THR A 418 12.24 -5.23 -15.69
CA THR A 418 11.20 -4.60 -16.51
C THR A 418 11.59 -3.21 -17.01
N VAL A 419 12.28 -2.40 -16.20
CA VAL A 419 12.82 -1.09 -16.62
C VAL A 419 13.91 -1.26 -17.67
N SER A 420 14.80 -2.24 -17.49
CA SER A 420 15.86 -2.55 -18.44
C SER A 420 15.30 -3.02 -19.79
N ILE A 421 14.26 -3.85 -19.81
CA ILE A 421 13.56 -4.22 -21.05
C ILE A 421 12.97 -2.99 -21.73
N ALA A 422 12.33 -2.09 -20.98
CA ALA A 422 11.73 -0.88 -21.55
C ALA A 422 12.78 0.09 -22.13
N SER A 423 13.99 0.10 -21.57
CA SER A 423 15.11 0.97 -21.98
C SER A 423 15.93 0.39 -23.13
N CYS A 424 15.71 -0.87 -23.50
CA CYS A 424 16.35 -1.52 -24.64
C CYS A 424 15.73 -0.99 -25.94
N GLU A 425 16.15 0.17 -26.43
CA GLU A 425 15.72 0.71 -27.74
C GLU A 425 16.67 0.25 -28.87
N ASN A 426 16.10 -0.44 -29.87
CA ASN A 426 16.52 -0.70 -31.27
C ASN A 426 17.98 -1.00 -31.69
N GLU A 427 18.98 -1.04 -30.82
CA GLU A 427 20.36 -1.38 -31.19
C GLU A 427 20.60 -2.92 -31.20
N GLU A 428 21.48 -3.44 -32.05
CA GLU A 428 21.78 -4.89 -32.09
C GLU A 428 22.31 -5.42 -30.75
N GLU A 429 23.14 -4.64 -30.05
CA GLU A 429 23.62 -4.96 -28.70
C GLU A 429 22.46 -5.04 -27.68
N SER A 430 21.38 -4.31 -27.94
CA SER A 430 20.15 -4.34 -27.16
C SER A 430 19.37 -5.65 -27.32
N VAL A 431 19.51 -6.37 -28.44
CA VAL A 431 18.79 -7.63 -28.69
C VAL A 431 19.25 -8.73 -27.74
N TRP A 432 20.56 -8.93 -27.61
CA TRP A 432 21.12 -9.96 -26.73
C TRP A 432 20.86 -9.64 -25.25
N ALA A 433 20.98 -8.37 -24.86
CA ALA A 433 20.60 -7.93 -23.52
C ALA A 433 19.12 -8.23 -23.23
N ARG A 434 18.22 -7.94 -24.18
CA ARG A 434 16.79 -8.25 -24.06
C ARG A 434 16.54 -9.75 -23.94
N ILE A 435 17.22 -10.60 -24.71
CA ILE A 435 17.12 -12.06 -24.60
C ILE A 435 17.54 -12.53 -23.20
N GLY A 436 18.66 -12.02 -22.67
CA GLY A 436 19.12 -12.37 -21.32
C GLY A 436 18.12 -11.96 -20.24
N ILE A 437 17.59 -10.75 -20.31
CA ILE A 437 16.58 -10.27 -19.35
C ILE A 437 15.29 -11.09 -19.45
N GLN A 438 14.86 -11.43 -20.68
CA GLN A 438 13.68 -12.27 -20.92
C GLN A 438 13.84 -13.66 -20.32
N GLN A 439 15.00 -14.30 -20.49
CA GLN A 439 15.30 -15.61 -19.87
C GLN A 439 15.26 -15.54 -18.35
N GLU A 440 15.76 -14.46 -17.76
CA GLU A 440 15.70 -14.26 -16.31
C GLU A 440 14.26 -14.10 -15.83
N LEU A 441 13.44 -13.32 -16.54
CA LEU A 441 12.01 -13.18 -16.24
C LEU A 441 11.24 -14.50 -16.43
N ASP A 442 11.57 -15.30 -17.43
CA ASP A 442 10.96 -16.63 -17.63
C ASP A 442 11.24 -17.53 -16.42
N SER A 443 12.49 -17.57 -15.94
CA SER A 443 12.87 -18.29 -14.72
C SER A 443 12.10 -17.82 -13.48
N LEU A 444 11.91 -16.50 -13.34
CA LEU A 444 11.13 -15.92 -12.24
C LEU A 444 9.63 -16.22 -12.35
N ASP A 445 9.03 -16.25 -13.55
CA ASP A 445 7.63 -16.67 -13.72
C ASP A 445 7.46 -18.15 -13.36
N GLU A 446 8.39 -19.02 -13.74
CA GLU A 446 8.38 -20.44 -13.35
C GLU A 446 8.42 -20.62 -11.83
N GLU A 447 9.33 -19.91 -11.14
CA GLU A 447 9.43 -19.92 -9.68
C GLU A 447 8.14 -19.41 -9.01
N LEU A 448 7.59 -18.29 -9.49
CA LEU A 448 6.36 -17.71 -8.94
C LEU A 448 5.12 -18.56 -9.24
N ALA A 449 5.12 -19.32 -10.34
CA ALA A 449 4.04 -20.21 -10.73
C ALA A 449 3.96 -21.46 -9.84
N ASP A 450 5.11 -21.94 -9.34
CA ASP A 450 5.19 -23.10 -8.44
C ASP A 450 4.73 -22.73 -7.02
N LYS A 451 3.42 -22.89 -6.81
CA LYS A 451 2.78 -22.58 -5.52
C LYS A 451 3.28 -23.46 -4.38
N GLU A 452 3.59 -24.72 -4.65
CA GLU A 452 4.00 -25.67 -3.62
C GLU A 452 5.37 -25.28 -3.10
N ARG A 453 6.35 -25.12 -4.00
CA ARG A 453 7.69 -24.64 -3.66
C ARG A 453 7.66 -23.28 -2.95
N TRP A 454 6.83 -22.36 -3.43
CA TRP A 454 6.67 -21.07 -2.77
C TRP A 454 6.12 -21.21 -1.34
N SER A 455 5.10 -22.04 -1.14
CA SER A 455 4.47 -22.20 0.18
C SER A 455 5.40 -22.89 1.18
N GLU A 456 6.15 -23.89 0.74
CA GLU A 456 7.16 -24.60 1.55
C GLU A 456 8.23 -23.67 2.09
N GLN A 457 8.68 -22.69 1.30
CA GLN A 457 9.68 -21.70 1.72
C GLN A 457 9.24 -20.88 2.95
N TRP A 458 7.94 -20.71 3.16
CA TRP A 458 7.38 -19.83 4.19
C TRP A 458 6.52 -20.54 5.24
N GLU A 459 6.50 -21.88 5.24
CA GLU A 459 5.59 -22.67 6.08
C GLU A 459 5.75 -22.35 7.58
N LEU A 460 6.97 -22.07 8.02
CA LEU A 460 7.30 -21.76 9.43
C LEU A 460 7.03 -20.30 9.83
N ARG A 461 6.69 -19.41 8.88
CA ARG A 461 6.45 -17.99 9.18
C ARG A 461 5.06 -17.77 9.79
N PRO A 462 4.84 -16.68 10.55
CA PRO A 462 3.52 -16.34 11.06
C PRO A 462 2.48 -16.26 9.95
N ARG A 463 1.23 -16.66 10.24
CA ARG A 463 0.15 -16.72 9.24
C ARG A 463 -0.03 -15.43 8.47
N ARG A 464 0.10 -14.28 9.13
CA ARG A 464 0.03 -12.96 8.48
C ARG A 464 1.10 -12.81 7.39
N VAL A 465 2.34 -13.19 7.67
CA VAL A 465 3.48 -13.11 6.74
C VAL A 465 3.26 -14.05 5.55
N GLN A 466 2.77 -15.26 5.81
CA GLN A 466 2.43 -16.21 4.74
C GLN A 466 1.39 -15.61 3.78
N LEU A 467 0.33 -14.99 4.31
CA LEU A 467 -0.71 -14.34 3.51
C LEU A 467 -0.16 -13.15 2.72
N GLY A 468 0.68 -12.32 3.32
CA GLY A 468 1.30 -11.20 2.62
C GLY A 468 2.26 -11.66 1.52
N ASN A 469 3.09 -12.66 1.78
CA ASN A 469 3.97 -13.28 0.78
C ASN A 469 3.16 -13.87 -0.38
N GLU A 470 2.03 -14.53 -0.11
CA GLU A 470 1.14 -15.05 -1.15
C GLU A 470 0.49 -13.93 -1.98
N CYS A 471 0.09 -12.82 -1.36
CA CYS A 471 -0.41 -11.66 -2.08
C CYS A 471 0.69 -11.09 -3.00
N TRP A 472 1.88 -10.88 -2.47
CA TRP A 472 3.02 -10.39 -3.24
C TRP A 472 3.41 -11.34 -4.38
N ARG A 473 3.42 -12.66 -4.17
CA ARG A 473 3.68 -13.64 -5.23
C ARG A 473 2.78 -13.42 -6.45
N ASN A 474 1.47 -13.35 -6.21
CA ASN A 474 0.49 -13.15 -7.28
C ASN A 474 0.68 -11.79 -7.98
N ALA A 475 0.98 -10.74 -7.21
CA ALA A 475 1.22 -9.40 -7.75
C ALA A 475 2.51 -9.29 -8.58
N LEU A 476 3.60 -9.88 -8.10
CA LEU A 476 4.88 -9.91 -8.81
C LEU A 476 4.79 -10.74 -10.09
N ARG A 477 4.05 -11.85 -10.05
CA ARG A 477 3.80 -12.64 -11.26
C ARG A 477 2.96 -11.88 -12.28
N VAL A 478 1.94 -11.14 -11.84
CA VAL A 478 1.19 -10.22 -12.73
C VAL A 478 2.12 -9.18 -13.34
N LEU A 479 3.06 -8.61 -12.58
CA LEU A 479 4.03 -7.64 -13.08
C LEU A 479 4.94 -8.24 -14.17
N VAL A 480 5.47 -9.45 -13.95
CA VAL A 480 6.27 -10.19 -14.95
C VAL A 480 5.44 -10.43 -16.23
N LEU A 481 4.23 -10.97 -16.10
CA LEU A 481 3.37 -11.28 -17.24
C LEU A 481 2.96 -10.02 -18.03
N ARG A 482 2.50 -8.96 -17.34
CA ARG A 482 1.95 -7.77 -17.98
C ARG A 482 3.00 -6.80 -18.51
N VAL A 483 4.08 -6.60 -17.77
CA VAL A 483 5.11 -5.61 -18.10
C VAL A 483 6.30 -6.26 -18.77
N GLY A 484 6.80 -7.39 -18.21
CA GLY A 484 7.90 -8.14 -18.80
C GLY A 484 7.53 -8.74 -20.16
N PHE A 485 6.44 -9.51 -20.20
CA PHE A 485 6.06 -10.28 -21.40
C PHE A 485 5.00 -9.61 -22.27
N GLY A 486 4.40 -8.51 -21.82
CA GLY A 486 3.31 -7.84 -22.55
C GLY A 486 2.04 -8.68 -22.70
N VAL A 487 1.86 -9.72 -21.88
CA VAL A 487 0.70 -10.64 -21.93
C VAL A 487 -0.59 -9.87 -21.73
N HIS A 488 -1.63 -10.09 -22.53
CA HIS A 488 -2.87 -9.32 -22.45
C HIS A 488 -3.61 -9.53 -21.11
N GLN A 489 -4.30 -8.50 -20.59
CA GLN A 489 -5.05 -8.56 -19.32
C GLN A 489 -5.99 -9.78 -19.23
N ARG A 490 -6.67 -10.12 -20.33
CA ARG A 490 -7.62 -11.27 -20.41
C ARG A 490 -6.95 -12.66 -20.51
N ASP A 491 -5.62 -12.74 -20.53
CA ASP A 491 -4.92 -14.03 -20.52
C ASP A 491 -5.23 -14.81 -19.24
N ALA A 492 -5.42 -16.13 -19.38
CA ALA A 492 -5.79 -17.01 -18.28
C ALA A 492 -4.75 -17.02 -17.15
N ARG A 493 -3.46 -16.82 -17.45
CA ARG A 493 -2.38 -16.76 -16.45
C ARG A 493 -2.50 -15.53 -15.57
N VAL A 494 -2.76 -14.36 -16.18
CA VAL A 494 -2.97 -13.10 -15.45
C VAL A 494 -4.22 -13.23 -14.57
N GLN A 495 -5.33 -13.69 -15.14
CA GLN A 495 -6.59 -13.81 -14.39
C GLN A 495 -6.57 -14.91 -13.32
N SER A 496 -5.73 -15.94 -13.48
CA SER A 496 -5.46 -16.93 -12.43
C SER A 496 -4.79 -16.29 -11.21
N CYS A 497 -3.79 -15.41 -11.43
CA CYS A 497 -3.16 -14.66 -10.34
C CYS A 497 -4.14 -13.71 -9.65
N VAL A 498 -4.99 -13.00 -10.42
CA VAL A 498 -6.06 -12.14 -9.90
C VAL A 498 -7.04 -12.95 -9.04
N SER A 499 -7.49 -14.10 -9.53
CA SER A 499 -8.43 -14.98 -8.81
C SER A 499 -7.82 -15.53 -7.52
N ALA A 500 -6.54 -15.90 -7.55
CA ALA A 500 -5.81 -16.36 -6.36
C ALA A 500 -5.64 -15.23 -5.33
N MET A 501 -5.35 -14.01 -5.79
CA MET A 501 -5.32 -12.81 -4.94
C MET A 501 -6.68 -12.58 -4.28
N VAL A 502 -7.80 -12.62 -5.03
CA VAL A 502 -9.15 -12.47 -4.47
C VAL A 502 -9.39 -13.48 -3.34
N ALA A 503 -9.03 -14.74 -3.54
CA ALA A 503 -9.15 -15.77 -2.51
C ALA A 503 -8.27 -15.50 -1.28
N ALA A 504 -7.08 -14.91 -1.45
CA ALA A 504 -6.21 -14.52 -0.34
C ALA A 504 -6.77 -13.32 0.45
N LEU A 505 -7.27 -12.29 -0.25
CA LEU A 505 -7.86 -11.09 0.35
C LEU A 505 -9.01 -11.41 1.32
N ASP A 506 -9.85 -12.39 0.99
CA ASP A 506 -10.96 -12.84 1.84
C ASP A 506 -10.50 -13.46 3.18
N THR A 507 -9.25 -13.92 3.24
CA THR A 507 -8.68 -14.56 4.45
C THR A 507 -7.88 -13.61 5.34
N ILE A 508 -7.62 -12.38 4.88
CA ILE A 508 -6.82 -11.41 5.61
C ILE A 508 -7.71 -10.76 6.70
N PRO A 509 -7.37 -10.92 7.99
CA PRO A 509 -8.11 -10.30 9.08
C PRO A 509 -7.98 -8.77 9.05
N LEU A 510 -8.91 -8.09 9.70
CA LEU A 510 -8.82 -6.64 9.92
C LEU A 510 -7.53 -6.34 10.71
N GLY A 511 -6.72 -5.39 10.23
CA GLY A 511 -5.40 -5.12 10.81
C GLY A 511 -4.24 -5.81 10.06
N GLY A 512 -4.54 -6.84 9.27
CA GLY A 512 -3.57 -7.58 8.47
C GLY A 512 -3.20 -6.94 7.13
N GLU A 513 -3.78 -5.78 6.79
CA GLU A 513 -3.68 -5.19 5.45
C GLU A 513 -2.44 -4.33 5.20
N VAL A 514 -1.63 -4.01 6.23
CA VAL A 514 -0.40 -3.21 6.05
C VAL A 514 0.51 -3.88 5.05
N GLY A 515 1.03 -3.11 4.09
CA GLY A 515 2.00 -3.59 3.10
C GLY A 515 1.35 -4.26 1.88
N LEU A 516 0.01 -4.32 1.82
CA LEU A 516 -0.72 -4.96 0.71
C LEU A 516 -1.22 -3.99 -0.37
N SER A 517 -0.95 -2.70 -0.21
CA SER A 517 -1.34 -1.68 -1.17
C SER A 517 -0.80 -1.89 -2.59
N TRP A 518 0.50 -2.21 -2.73
CA TRP A 518 1.10 -2.53 -4.03
C TRP A 518 0.55 -3.83 -4.62
N PRO A 519 0.46 -4.94 -3.86
CA PRO A 519 -0.21 -6.14 -4.35
C PRO A 519 -1.65 -5.89 -4.82
N LEU A 520 -2.40 -5.09 -4.06
CA LEU A 520 -3.77 -4.70 -4.39
C LEU A 520 -3.83 -3.88 -5.67
N LEU A 521 -2.92 -2.92 -5.86
CA LEU A 521 -2.81 -2.12 -7.06
C LEU A 521 -2.48 -2.97 -8.29
N LEU A 522 -1.43 -3.78 -8.21
CA LEU A 522 -0.90 -4.56 -9.35
C LEU A 522 -1.91 -5.61 -9.82
N CYS A 523 -2.50 -6.39 -8.92
CA CYS A 523 -3.52 -7.37 -9.31
C CYS A 523 -4.87 -6.70 -9.61
N GLY A 524 -5.26 -5.69 -8.83
CA GLY A 524 -6.57 -5.07 -8.95
C GLY A 524 -6.74 -4.27 -10.23
N ALA A 525 -5.69 -3.58 -10.70
CA ALA A 525 -5.71 -2.91 -12.00
C ALA A 525 -5.96 -3.90 -13.15
N GLU A 526 -5.54 -5.15 -12.99
CA GLU A 526 -5.70 -6.22 -13.98
C GLU A 526 -7.01 -7.01 -13.81
N ALA A 527 -7.80 -6.75 -12.76
CA ALA A 527 -9.04 -7.46 -12.49
C ALA A 527 -10.15 -7.16 -13.51
N ILE A 528 -10.95 -8.19 -13.84
CA ILE A 528 -12.08 -8.09 -14.75
C ILE A 528 -13.37 -8.60 -14.10
N GLY A 529 -14.51 -8.15 -14.62
CA GLY A 529 -15.82 -8.65 -14.20
C GLY A 529 -16.08 -8.46 -12.70
N PRO A 530 -16.57 -9.50 -11.98
CA PRO A 530 -16.97 -9.38 -10.58
C PRO A 530 -15.79 -9.17 -9.62
N ASP A 531 -14.58 -9.60 -9.97
CA ASP A 531 -13.40 -9.53 -9.09
C ASP A 531 -13.02 -8.08 -8.75
N ARG A 532 -13.31 -7.14 -9.67
CA ARG A 532 -13.13 -5.70 -9.45
C ARG A 532 -13.79 -5.21 -8.16
N ASN A 533 -14.98 -5.74 -7.85
CA ASN A 533 -15.71 -5.34 -6.64
C ASN A 533 -15.00 -5.81 -5.36
N THR A 534 -14.37 -6.98 -5.38
CA THR A 534 -13.61 -7.48 -4.24
C THR A 534 -12.39 -6.60 -3.96
N PHE A 535 -11.64 -6.21 -5.01
CA PHE A 535 -10.53 -5.27 -4.86
C PHE A 535 -10.97 -3.90 -4.34
N LEU A 536 -12.09 -3.36 -4.83
CA LEU A 536 -12.65 -2.10 -4.32
C LEU A 536 -13.06 -2.20 -2.85
N GLN A 537 -13.77 -3.26 -2.48
CA GLN A 537 -14.21 -3.48 -1.09
C GLN A 537 -13.01 -3.64 -0.15
N PHE A 538 -12.00 -4.39 -0.57
CA PHE A 538 -10.77 -4.53 0.21
C PHE A 538 -10.02 -3.20 0.32
N SER A 539 -9.88 -2.44 -0.77
CA SER A 539 -9.27 -1.10 -0.75
C SER A 539 -9.99 -0.15 0.21
N GLN A 540 -11.32 -0.14 0.17
CA GLN A 540 -12.15 0.65 1.08
C GLN A 540 -12.00 0.18 2.52
N ARG A 541 -11.84 -1.13 2.73
CA ARG A 541 -11.48 -1.72 4.02
C ARG A 541 -10.07 -1.32 4.47
N CYS A 542 -9.15 -0.93 3.60
CA CYS A 542 -7.83 -0.44 4.04
C CYS A 542 -7.84 1.03 4.48
N GLN A 543 -8.88 1.80 4.13
CA GLN A 543 -8.93 3.25 4.35
C GLN A 543 -9.02 3.65 5.84
N TRP A 544 -9.47 2.76 6.75
CA TRP A 544 -9.62 3.07 8.19
C TRP A 544 -8.32 3.46 8.91
N ARG A 545 -7.17 3.26 8.26
CA ARG A 545 -5.86 3.70 8.76
C ARG A 545 -5.56 5.17 8.49
N GLY A 546 -6.53 5.97 8.04
CA GLY A 546 -6.30 7.36 7.65
C GLY A 546 -5.24 7.51 6.54
N SER A 547 -4.91 6.44 5.82
CA SER A 547 -3.87 6.45 4.80
C SER A 547 -4.44 6.90 3.45
N ALA A 548 -3.82 7.92 2.85
CA ALA A 548 -4.18 8.35 1.50
C ALA A 548 -3.89 7.26 0.46
N SER A 549 -2.95 6.36 0.77
CA SER A 549 -2.48 5.28 -0.10
C SER A 549 -3.62 4.43 -0.66
N SER A 550 -4.52 3.94 0.20
CA SER A 550 -5.63 3.06 -0.22
C SER A 550 -6.60 3.75 -1.19
N LYS A 551 -6.86 5.05 -0.98
CA LYS A 551 -7.70 5.85 -1.89
C LYS A 551 -7.03 6.04 -3.25
N VAL A 552 -5.71 6.23 -3.27
CA VAL A 552 -4.92 6.28 -4.52
C VAL A 552 -5.01 4.94 -5.25
N VAL A 553 -4.91 3.80 -4.57
CA VAL A 553 -5.13 2.48 -5.21
C VAL A 553 -6.50 2.40 -5.85
N GLU A 554 -7.55 2.76 -5.11
CA GLU A 554 -8.93 2.74 -5.61
C GLU A 554 -9.06 3.55 -6.90
N MET A 555 -8.53 4.77 -6.91
CA MET A 555 -8.55 5.66 -8.06
C MET A 555 -7.77 5.12 -9.26
N VAL A 556 -6.58 4.58 -9.04
CA VAL A 556 -5.71 4.07 -10.11
C VAL A 556 -6.31 2.81 -10.74
N MET A 557 -6.85 1.90 -9.91
CA MET A 557 -7.58 0.73 -10.40
C MET A 557 -8.79 1.14 -11.25
N MET A 558 -9.60 2.09 -10.77
CA MET A 558 -10.74 2.62 -11.51
C MET A 558 -10.34 3.27 -12.84
N SER A 559 -9.24 4.03 -12.86
CA SER A 559 -8.70 4.63 -14.09
C SER A 559 -8.29 3.55 -15.10
N ALA A 560 -7.53 2.55 -14.66
CA ALA A 560 -7.10 1.43 -15.50
C ALA A 560 -8.28 0.67 -16.11
N TRP A 561 -9.38 0.52 -15.36
CA TRP A 561 -10.59 -0.16 -15.84
C TRP A 561 -11.42 0.64 -16.85
N ASN A 562 -11.44 1.97 -16.72
CA ASN A 562 -12.29 2.85 -17.52
C ASN A 562 -11.59 3.35 -18.79
N GLY A 563 -10.29 3.66 -18.70
CA GLY A 563 -9.53 4.27 -19.78
C GLY A 563 -8.66 3.30 -20.57
N GLY A 564 -8.48 2.05 -20.10
CA GLY A 564 -7.49 1.12 -20.65
C GLY A 564 -6.05 1.63 -20.52
N THR A 565 -5.83 2.74 -19.80
CA THR A 565 -4.51 3.26 -19.47
C THR A 565 -3.80 2.25 -18.59
N ARG A 566 -2.48 2.15 -18.77
CA ARG A 566 -1.68 1.31 -17.88
C ARG A 566 -1.72 1.89 -16.48
N TRP A 567 -1.69 1.04 -15.46
CA TRP A 567 -1.74 1.50 -14.08
C TRP A 567 -0.60 2.48 -13.80
N GLN A 568 0.58 2.31 -14.41
CA GLN A 568 1.73 3.21 -14.26
C GLN A 568 1.41 4.65 -14.69
N GLU A 569 0.70 4.83 -15.81
CA GLU A 569 0.34 6.15 -16.31
C GLU A 569 -0.66 6.81 -15.37
N SER A 570 -1.70 6.07 -14.99
CA SER A 570 -2.71 6.54 -14.03
C SER A 570 -2.08 6.87 -12.67
N PHE A 571 -1.06 6.11 -12.28
CA PHE A 571 -0.33 6.29 -11.04
C PHE A 571 0.50 7.58 -11.03
N LEU A 572 1.22 7.86 -12.12
CA LEU A 572 1.94 9.11 -12.30
C LEU A 572 0.98 10.32 -12.34
N LEU A 573 -0.15 10.20 -13.02
CA LEU A 573 -1.18 11.25 -13.10
C LEU A 573 -1.84 11.52 -11.75
N SER A 574 -1.95 10.51 -10.90
CA SER A 574 -2.50 10.63 -9.55
C SER A 574 -1.59 11.40 -8.60
N GLY A 575 -0.36 11.74 -9.02
CA GLY A 575 0.54 12.59 -8.25
C GLY A 575 0.95 11.99 -6.90
N CYS A 576 0.87 10.67 -6.71
CA CYS A 576 1.23 9.98 -5.48
C CYS A 576 1.89 8.61 -5.80
N PRO A 577 3.22 8.56 -6.02
CA PRO A 577 3.93 7.36 -6.44
C PRO A 577 4.12 6.35 -5.29
N LEU A 578 3.51 6.57 -4.12
CA LEU A 578 3.77 5.76 -2.93
C LEU A 578 2.49 5.28 -2.29
N VAL A 579 2.20 4.01 -2.54
CA VAL A 579 1.12 3.28 -1.91
C VAL A 579 1.71 2.23 -0.98
N LEU A 580 1.45 2.29 0.34
CA LEU A 580 1.73 1.17 1.27
C LEU A 580 0.48 0.69 1.99
#